data_AF-A0AAV7JEV8-F1
#
_entry.id   AF-A0AAV7JEV8-F1
#
_cell.length_a   1.000
_cell.length_b   1.000
_cell.length_c   1.000
_cell.angle_alpha   90.00
_cell.angle_beta   90.00
_cell.angle_gamma   90.00
#
_symmetry.space_group_name_H-M   'P 1'
#
loop_
_entity.id
_entity.type
_entity.pdbx_description
1 polymer ?
#
loop_
_entity_poly.entity_id
_entity_poly.type
_entity_poly.pdbx_seq_one_letter_code
_entity_poly.pdbx_strand_id
1 'polypeptide(L)'
;MKFLQTFIQEKTGLKVDQPNSSGGTTSTGNVARRAFSDETEYLECILSTVVIQYRPILSKIHAQLSAILRVFNSSHKVNTLELGKWCKDTYLVILDSFPWATMTPTLHKLLAHSEELTRESNSSYGLKAFSEEGTESCNKLVRKYRENLARKVSFETKIMDIFVRLTSQSDPNLVNCRRILTCERCG
;
A
#
# COMPACT_ATOMS: atom_id res chain seq x y z
N MET A 1 -9.74 -14.51 -17.90
CA MET A 1 -9.29 -14.05 -16.56
C MET A 1 -8.71 -15.16 -15.69
N LYS A 2 -9.39 -16.31 -15.49
CA LYS A 2 -8.89 -17.41 -14.63
C LYS A 2 -7.47 -17.91 -14.98
N PHE A 3 -7.14 -18.05 -16.28
CA PHE A 3 -5.81 -18.50 -16.72
C PHE A 3 -4.67 -17.63 -16.14
N LEU A 4 -4.78 -16.30 -16.28
CA LEU A 4 -3.74 -15.37 -15.83
C LEU A 4 -3.58 -15.42 -14.30
N GLN A 5 -4.69 -15.50 -13.56
CA GLN A 5 -4.67 -15.59 -12.10
C GLN A 5 -3.97 -16.88 -11.63
N THR A 6 -4.29 -18.03 -12.24
CA THR A 6 -3.63 -19.31 -11.93
C THR A 6 -2.15 -19.27 -12.29
N PHE A 7 -1.81 -18.75 -13.47
CA PHE A 7 -0.43 -18.67 -13.94
C PHE A 7 0.45 -17.80 -13.02
N ILE A 8 -0.04 -16.63 -12.62
CA ILE A 8 0.66 -15.75 -11.65
C ILE A 8 0.85 -16.49 -10.32
N GLN A 9 -0.19 -17.16 -9.83
CA GLN A 9 -0.12 -17.89 -8.56
C GLN A 9 0.90 -19.04 -8.62
N GLU A 10 0.95 -19.80 -9.71
CA GLU A 10 1.91 -20.88 -9.90
C GLU A 10 3.35 -20.38 -9.99
N LYS A 11 3.59 -19.23 -10.63
CA LYS A 11 4.93 -18.68 -10.85
C LYS A 11 5.49 -17.89 -9.67
N THR A 12 4.63 -17.13 -8.98
CA THR A 12 5.08 -16.14 -7.98
C THR A 12 4.56 -16.45 -6.56
N GLY A 13 3.65 -17.42 -6.43
CA GLY A 13 2.91 -17.70 -5.21
C GLY A 13 1.84 -16.64 -4.87
N LEU A 14 1.68 -15.58 -5.68
CA LEU A 14 0.75 -14.49 -5.41
C LEU A 14 -0.66 -14.82 -5.89
N LYS A 15 -1.64 -14.66 -4.99
CA LYS A 15 -3.07 -14.71 -5.35
C LYS A 15 -3.52 -13.30 -5.72
N VAL A 16 -3.79 -13.07 -7.00
CA VAL A 16 -4.19 -11.74 -7.51
C VAL A 16 -5.63 -11.79 -8.01
N ASP A 17 -6.41 -10.77 -7.67
CA ASP A 17 -7.77 -10.55 -8.22
C ASP A 17 -8.74 -11.72 -8.03
N GLN A 18 -8.55 -12.53 -6.98
CA GLN A 18 -9.49 -13.59 -6.60
C GLN A 18 -10.51 -13.03 -5.61
N PRO A 19 -11.82 -13.32 -5.75
CA PRO A 19 -12.83 -12.83 -4.82
C PRO A 19 -12.57 -13.36 -3.41
N ASN A 20 -12.64 -12.48 -2.43
CA ASN A 20 -12.60 -12.83 -1.02
C ASN A 20 -14.03 -12.91 -0.47
N SER A 21 -14.24 -13.70 0.59
CA SER A 21 -15.55 -13.86 1.23
C SER A 21 -16.05 -12.61 1.98
N SER A 22 -15.23 -11.56 2.02
CA SER A 22 -15.45 -10.34 2.82
C SER A 22 -15.74 -9.10 1.96
N GLY A 23 -16.05 -9.26 0.67
CA GLY A 23 -16.47 -8.16 -0.22
C GLY A 23 -15.34 -7.44 -0.98
N GLY A 24 -14.19 -8.08 -1.21
CA GLY A 24 -13.07 -7.53 -2.00
C GLY A 24 -12.30 -8.60 -2.77
N THR A 25 -11.04 -8.32 -3.12
CA THR A 25 -10.16 -9.28 -3.82
C THR A 25 -8.95 -9.67 -2.98
N THR A 26 -8.19 -10.66 -3.45
CA THR A 26 -6.91 -11.06 -2.84
C THR A 26 -5.76 -10.08 -3.11
N SER A 27 -5.99 -9.02 -3.90
CA SER A 27 -5.02 -7.96 -4.21
C SER A 27 -4.82 -7.01 -3.02
N THR A 28 -4.26 -7.53 -1.94
CA THR A 28 -3.96 -6.78 -0.71
C THR A 28 -2.75 -5.87 -0.87
N GLY A 29 -2.53 -4.95 0.08
CA GLY A 29 -1.32 -4.12 0.11
C GLY A 29 -0.01 -4.91 0.09
N ASN A 30 0.03 -6.12 0.66
CA ASN A 30 1.22 -6.99 0.58
C ASN A 30 1.45 -7.53 -0.83
N VAL A 31 0.38 -7.88 -1.55
CA VAL A 31 0.48 -8.30 -2.96
C VAL A 31 0.96 -7.13 -3.82
N ALA A 32 0.41 -5.93 -3.61
CA ALA A 32 0.86 -4.74 -4.31
C ALA A 32 2.34 -4.43 -4.04
N ARG A 33 2.81 -4.50 -2.79
CA ARG A 33 4.23 -4.27 -2.45
C ARG A 33 5.17 -5.24 -3.16
N ARG A 34 4.79 -6.53 -3.28
CA ARG A 34 5.57 -7.50 -4.06
C ARG A 34 5.49 -7.26 -5.56
N ALA A 35 4.33 -6.85 -6.08
CA ALA A 35 4.18 -6.54 -7.50
C ALA A 35 5.02 -5.34 -7.95
N PHE A 36 5.31 -4.38 -7.07
CA PHE A 36 6.12 -3.18 -7.34
C PHE A 36 7.48 -3.18 -6.58
N SER A 37 7.92 -4.34 -6.08
CA SER A 37 9.25 -4.48 -5.48
C SER A 37 10.32 -4.61 -6.56
N ASP A 38 11.57 -4.79 -6.14
CA ASP A 38 12.67 -5.10 -7.06
C ASP A 38 12.67 -6.59 -7.48
N GLU A 39 11.72 -7.41 -6.98
CA GLU A 39 11.51 -8.79 -7.46
C GLU A 39 10.98 -8.74 -8.90
N THR A 40 11.72 -9.35 -9.84
CA THR A 40 11.35 -9.32 -11.26
C THR A 40 10.31 -10.39 -11.63
N GLU A 41 10.16 -11.44 -10.82
CA GLU A 41 9.30 -12.60 -11.13
C GLU A 41 7.87 -12.21 -11.50
N TYR A 42 7.28 -11.25 -10.77
CA TYR A 42 5.93 -10.78 -11.07
C TYR A 42 5.87 -10.06 -12.41
N LEU A 43 6.79 -9.13 -12.66
CA LEU A 43 6.83 -8.39 -13.91
C LEU A 43 7.12 -9.31 -15.10
N GLU A 44 8.11 -10.20 -14.98
CA GLU A 44 8.45 -11.19 -16.00
C GLU A 44 7.26 -12.10 -16.32
N CYS A 45 6.54 -12.56 -15.29
CA CYS A 45 5.32 -13.34 -15.43
C CYS A 45 4.28 -12.57 -16.26
N ILE A 46 3.99 -11.30 -15.92
CA ILE A 46 3.05 -10.47 -16.68
C ILE A 46 3.53 -10.27 -18.13
N LEU A 47 4.77 -9.87 -18.33
CA LEU A 47 5.34 -9.60 -19.65
C LEU A 47 5.31 -10.84 -20.56
N SER A 48 5.48 -12.05 -20.00
CA SER A 48 5.40 -13.31 -20.76
C SER A 48 4.02 -13.55 -21.40
N THR A 49 2.97 -12.98 -20.80
CA THR A 49 1.58 -13.11 -21.27
C THR A 49 1.15 -12.03 -22.26
N VAL A 50 1.99 -11.01 -22.46
CA VAL A 50 1.70 -9.85 -23.32
C VAL A 50 2.45 -9.95 -24.64
N VAL A 51 1.82 -9.43 -25.71
CA VAL A 51 2.41 -9.31 -27.05
C VAL A 51 3.74 -8.55 -26.98
N ILE A 52 4.76 -9.07 -27.65
CA ILE A 52 6.16 -8.61 -27.58
C ILE A 52 6.29 -7.09 -27.73
N GLN A 53 5.54 -6.48 -28.65
CA GLN A 53 5.57 -5.04 -28.92
C GLN A 53 5.26 -4.17 -27.69
N TYR A 54 4.39 -4.62 -26.78
CA TYR A 54 4.00 -3.84 -25.60
C TYR A 54 4.89 -4.09 -24.38
N ARG A 55 5.74 -5.12 -24.41
CA ARG A 55 6.62 -5.47 -23.29
C ARG A 55 7.54 -4.35 -22.84
N PRO A 56 8.29 -3.66 -23.74
CA PRO A 56 9.16 -2.56 -23.31
C PRO A 56 8.37 -1.39 -22.73
N ILE A 57 7.18 -1.12 -23.27
CA ILE A 57 6.29 -0.05 -22.79
C ILE A 57 5.78 -0.37 -21.38
N LEU A 58 5.28 -1.58 -21.16
CA LEU A 58 4.80 -2.01 -19.84
C LEU A 58 5.91 -2.06 -18.80
N SER A 59 7.10 -2.53 -19.18
CA SER A 59 8.26 -2.52 -18.29
C SER A 59 8.64 -1.10 -17.87
N LYS A 60 8.66 -0.16 -18.82
CA LYS A 60 8.89 1.26 -18.54
C LYS A 60 7.83 1.84 -17.59
N ILE A 61 6.55 1.61 -17.87
CA ILE A 61 5.45 2.11 -17.02
C ILE A 61 5.55 1.51 -15.62
N HIS A 62 5.82 0.20 -15.51
CA HIS A 62 5.98 -0.47 -14.22
C HIS A 62 7.13 0.12 -13.41
N ALA A 63 8.29 0.34 -14.02
CA ALA A 63 9.44 0.94 -13.35
C ALA A 63 9.13 2.38 -12.87
N GLN A 64 8.49 3.19 -13.72
CA GLN A 64 8.10 4.55 -13.37
C GLN A 64 7.08 4.58 -12.23
N LEU A 65 6.03 3.75 -12.29
CA LEU A 65 5.04 3.64 -11.22
C LEU A 65 5.66 3.13 -9.93
N SER A 66 6.57 2.16 -9.99
CA SER A 66 7.30 1.66 -8.82
C SER A 66 8.06 2.80 -8.13
N ALA A 67 8.77 3.63 -8.89
CA ALA A 67 9.52 4.75 -8.35
C ALA A 67 8.59 5.84 -7.79
N ILE A 68 7.55 6.24 -8.53
CA ILE A 68 6.55 7.22 -8.09
C ILE A 68 5.89 6.77 -6.79
N LEU A 69 5.45 5.51 -6.70
CA LEU A 69 4.82 4.97 -5.49
C LEU A 69 5.77 4.96 -4.29
N ARG A 70 7.07 4.70 -4.49
CA ARG A 70 8.06 4.75 -3.40
C ARG A 70 8.28 6.16 -2.89
N VAL A 71 8.38 7.14 -3.80
CA VAL A 71 8.53 8.56 -3.45
C VAL A 71 7.28 9.07 -2.74
N PHE A 72 6.11 8.78 -3.31
CA PHE A 72 4.82 9.18 -2.77
C PHE A 72 4.55 8.57 -1.38
N ASN A 73 4.92 7.31 -1.18
CA ASN A 73 4.80 6.61 0.12
C ASN A 73 6.06 6.71 0.99
N SER A 74 6.82 7.80 0.87
CA SER A 74 7.97 8.07 1.73
C SER A 74 7.62 9.06 2.85
N SER A 75 8.47 9.13 3.88
CA SER A 75 8.45 10.20 4.90
C SER A 75 9.55 11.23 4.66
N HIS A 76 10.13 11.25 3.46
CA HIS A 76 11.26 12.11 3.12
C HIS A 76 10.80 13.33 2.33
N LYS A 77 11.66 14.36 2.30
CA LYS A 77 11.47 15.52 1.43
C LYS A 77 11.65 15.10 -0.03
N VAL A 78 10.78 15.59 -0.89
CA VAL A 78 10.66 15.25 -2.29
C VAL A 78 10.87 16.49 -3.15
N ASN A 79 11.58 16.34 -4.27
CA ASN A 79 11.58 17.35 -5.32
C ASN A 79 10.26 17.29 -6.07
N THR A 80 9.31 18.14 -5.69
CA THR A 80 7.92 18.06 -6.19
C THR A 80 7.81 18.37 -7.67
N LEU A 81 8.66 19.26 -8.21
CA LEU A 81 8.68 19.59 -9.64
C LEU A 81 9.15 18.40 -10.49
N GLU A 82 10.17 17.69 -10.01
CA GLU A 82 10.67 16.50 -10.69
C GLU A 82 9.68 15.33 -10.60
N LEU A 83 9.04 15.16 -9.43
CA LEU A 83 7.95 14.20 -9.27
C LEU A 83 6.79 14.51 -10.24
N GLY A 84 6.37 15.77 -10.34
CA GLY A 84 5.31 16.21 -11.26
C GLY A 84 5.65 15.93 -12.71
N LYS A 85 6.90 16.23 -13.11
CA LYS A 85 7.40 15.88 -14.45
C LYS A 85 7.32 14.38 -14.72
N TRP A 86 7.84 13.54 -13.82
CA TRP A 86 7.76 12.08 -13.97
C TRP A 86 6.33 11.58 -14.05
N CYS A 87 5.44 12.08 -13.19
CA CYS A 87 4.04 11.69 -13.20
C CYS A 87 3.35 12.05 -14.52
N LYS A 88 3.60 13.27 -15.03
CA LYS A 88 3.07 13.73 -16.32
C LYS A 88 3.63 12.93 -17.49
N ASP A 89 4.94 12.67 -17.51
CA ASP A 89 5.58 11.86 -18.55
C ASP A 89 5.01 10.44 -18.57
N THR A 90 4.81 9.82 -17.40
CA THR A 90 4.15 8.51 -17.30
C THR A 90 2.69 8.54 -17.74
N TYR A 91 1.96 9.60 -17.38
CA TYR A 91 0.57 9.79 -17.78
C TYR A 91 0.42 9.83 -19.31
N LEU A 92 1.27 10.60 -19.99
CA LEU A 92 1.28 10.72 -21.45
C LEU A 92 1.65 9.39 -22.11
N VAL A 93 2.69 8.70 -21.60
CA VAL A 93 3.08 7.37 -22.12
C VAL A 93 1.92 6.38 -22.06
N ILE A 94 1.12 6.38 -20.99
CA ILE A 94 -0.04 5.49 -20.87
C ILE A 94 -1.11 5.85 -21.90
N LEU A 95 -1.46 7.13 -22.04
CA LEU A 95 -2.49 7.59 -22.98
C LEU A 95 -2.11 7.29 -24.44
N ASP A 96 -0.87 7.58 -24.82
CA ASP A 96 -0.39 7.39 -26.19
C ASP A 96 -0.26 5.90 -26.54
N SER A 97 0.15 5.07 -25.58
CA SER A 97 0.37 3.63 -25.81
C SER A 97 -0.91 2.81 -25.73
N PHE A 98 -1.89 3.25 -24.94
CA PHE A 98 -3.12 2.52 -24.66
C PHE A 98 -4.35 3.43 -24.75
N PRO A 99 -4.66 4.02 -25.94
CA PRO A 99 -5.76 4.97 -26.09
C PRO A 99 -7.15 4.36 -25.82
N TRP A 100 -7.26 3.03 -25.87
CA TRP A 100 -8.46 2.28 -25.53
C TRP A 100 -8.66 2.09 -24.03
N ALA A 101 -7.61 2.27 -23.21
CA ALA A 101 -7.66 2.02 -21.77
C ALA A 101 -8.06 3.29 -21.02
N THR A 102 -9.15 3.20 -20.25
CA THR A 102 -9.56 4.31 -19.38
C THR A 102 -8.68 4.36 -18.14
N MET A 103 -8.19 5.56 -17.81
CA MET A 103 -7.42 5.77 -16.59
C MET A 103 -8.34 5.61 -15.38
N THR A 104 -7.94 4.76 -14.42
CA THR A 104 -8.72 4.62 -13.18
C THR A 104 -8.66 5.93 -12.37
N PRO A 105 -9.71 6.28 -11.61
CA PRO A 105 -9.69 7.49 -10.79
C PRO A 105 -8.49 7.58 -9.84
N THR A 106 -8.06 6.44 -9.27
CA THR A 106 -6.88 6.37 -8.38
C THR A 106 -5.60 6.68 -9.13
N LEU A 107 -5.38 6.07 -10.30
CA LEU A 107 -4.18 6.30 -11.09
C LEU A 107 -4.14 7.72 -11.66
N HIS A 108 -5.29 8.26 -12.08
CA HIS A 108 -5.41 9.66 -12.48
C HIS A 108 -5.05 10.61 -11.34
N LYS A 109 -5.64 10.42 -10.15
CA LYS A 109 -5.32 11.26 -8.98
C LYS A 109 -3.85 11.20 -8.61
N LEU A 110 -3.24 10.00 -8.68
CA LEU A 110 -1.81 9.84 -8.46
C LEU A 110 -1.01 10.64 -9.49
N LEU A 111 -1.21 10.39 -10.79
CA LEU A 111 -0.34 10.97 -11.82
C LEU A 111 -0.62 12.46 -12.12
N ALA A 112 -1.86 12.92 -11.92
CA ALA A 112 -2.26 14.28 -12.25
C ALA A 112 -2.16 15.26 -11.08
N HIS A 113 -2.15 14.76 -9.83
CA HIS A 113 -2.19 15.63 -8.63
C HIS A 113 -1.06 15.38 -7.63
N SER A 114 -0.11 14.48 -7.91
CA SER A 114 0.98 14.19 -6.97
C SER A 114 1.85 15.41 -6.65
N GLU A 115 2.08 16.29 -7.62
CA GLU A 115 2.88 17.49 -7.41
C GLU A 115 2.18 18.44 -6.43
N GLU A 116 0.93 18.80 -6.71
CA GLU A 116 0.14 19.70 -5.88
C GLU A 116 -0.07 19.11 -4.48
N LEU A 117 -0.44 17.82 -4.38
CA LEU A 117 -0.65 17.16 -3.09
C LEU A 117 0.61 17.12 -2.23
N THR A 118 1.78 16.83 -2.81
CA THR A 118 3.02 16.79 -2.04
C THR A 118 3.53 18.20 -1.70
N ARG A 119 3.45 19.14 -2.64
CA ARG A 119 3.93 20.52 -2.45
C ARG A 119 3.06 21.30 -1.47
N GLU A 120 1.75 21.31 -1.69
CA GLU A 120 0.82 22.18 -0.98
C GLU A 120 0.30 21.52 0.29
N SER A 121 -0.08 20.25 0.23
CA SER A 121 -0.70 19.57 1.38
C SER A 121 0.30 19.02 2.39
N ASN A 122 1.57 18.84 2.01
CA ASN A 122 2.58 18.23 2.90
C ASN A 122 3.97 18.88 2.82
N SER A 123 4.06 20.16 2.46
CA SER A 123 5.30 20.94 2.51
C SER A 123 6.49 20.26 1.80
N SER A 124 6.23 19.64 0.65
CA SER A 124 7.19 18.86 -0.15
C SER A 124 7.70 17.58 0.52
N TYR A 125 6.96 16.97 1.44
CA TYR A 125 7.24 15.62 1.94
C TYR A 125 6.35 14.57 1.26
N GLY A 126 6.84 13.34 1.16
CA GLY A 126 6.02 12.19 0.77
C GLY A 126 4.83 11.99 1.72
N LEU A 127 3.73 11.42 1.21
CA LEU A 127 2.42 11.40 1.87
C LEU A 127 2.21 10.20 2.80
N LYS A 128 3.27 9.47 3.16
CA LYS A 128 3.17 8.30 4.06
C LYS A 128 2.49 8.63 5.39
N ALA A 129 2.68 9.83 5.91
CA ALA A 129 2.08 10.28 7.17
C ALA A 129 0.53 10.37 7.12
N PHE A 130 -0.04 10.51 5.93
CA PHE A 130 -1.50 10.57 5.71
C PHE A 130 -2.09 9.22 5.31
N SER A 131 -1.32 8.14 5.40
CA SER A 131 -1.78 6.81 5.03
C SER A 131 -2.83 6.27 6.01
N GLU A 132 -3.87 5.65 5.46
CA GLU A 132 -4.90 4.94 6.24
C GLU A 132 -4.41 3.61 6.81
N GLU A 133 -3.22 3.12 6.40
CA GLU A 133 -2.67 1.83 6.83
C GLU A 133 -2.55 1.71 8.36
N GLY A 134 -2.22 2.83 9.04
CA GLY A 134 -2.15 2.89 10.50
C GLY A 134 -3.50 2.56 11.13
N THR A 135 -4.56 3.25 10.71
CA THR A 135 -5.93 3.04 11.19
C THR A 135 -6.47 1.67 10.84
N GLU A 136 -6.20 1.16 9.63
CA GLU A 136 -6.62 -0.19 9.23
C GLU A 136 -5.94 -1.26 10.10
N SER A 137 -4.66 -1.08 10.44
CA SER A 137 -3.93 -1.99 11.33
C SER A 137 -4.56 -2.06 12.72
N CYS A 138 -5.11 -0.95 13.22
CA CYS A 138 -5.82 -0.89 14.51
C CYS A 138 -7.06 -1.78 14.55
N ASN A 139 -7.72 -2.04 13.41
CA ASN A 139 -8.88 -2.95 13.36
C ASN A 139 -8.54 -4.39 13.78
N LYS A 140 -7.28 -4.82 13.65
CA LYS A 140 -6.82 -6.12 14.17
C LYS A 140 -6.71 -6.09 15.70
N LEU A 141 -6.26 -4.98 16.26
CA LEU A 141 -6.16 -4.78 17.71
C LEU A 141 -7.54 -4.72 18.35
N VAL A 142 -8.49 -4.00 17.75
CA VAL A 142 -9.89 -3.93 18.21
C VAL A 142 -10.48 -5.34 18.35
N ARG A 143 -10.33 -6.19 17.33
CA ARG A 143 -10.82 -7.58 17.36
C ARG A 143 -10.14 -8.39 18.47
N LYS A 144 -8.80 -8.32 18.55
CA LYS A 144 -8.02 -9.00 19.59
C LYS A 144 -8.44 -8.58 21.00
N TYR A 145 -8.64 -7.29 21.23
CA TYR A 145 -9.01 -6.73 22.54
C TYR A 145 -10.40 -7.15 22.94
N ARG A 146 -11.35 -7.07 22.00
CA ARG A 146 -12.73 -7.51 22.19
C ARG A 146 -12.82 -8.99 22.60
N GLU A 147 -12.02 -9.86 21.98
CA GLU A 147 -12.09 -11.30 22.19
C GLU A 147 -11.41 -11.75 23.49
N ASN A 148 -10.24 -11.17 23.79
CA ASN A 148 -9.33 -11.72 24.79
C ASN A 148 -9.05 -10.80 25.99
N LEU A 149 -9.22 -9.48 25.86
CA LEU A 149 -8.69 -8.53 26.86
C LEU A 149 -9.75 -7.59 27.46
N ALA A 150 -10.96 -7.56 26.92
CA ALA A 150 -12.08 -6.76 27.42
C ALA A 150 -12.97 -7.59 28.35
N ARG A 151 -13.50 -6.94 29.39
CA ARG A 151 -14.49 -7.53 30.29
C ARG A 151 -15.75 -7.90 29.50
N LYS A 152 -16.33 -9.07 29.81
CA LYS A 152 -17.52 -9.62 29.13
C LYS A 152 -18.80 -9.47 29.97
N VAL A 153 -18.86 -8.42 30.79
CA VAL A 153 -19.96 -8.17 31.73
C VAL A 153 -21.12 -7.44 31.05
N SER A 154 -20.84 -6.37 30.32
CA SER A 154 -21.83 -5.64 29.51
C SER A 154 -21.21 -5.19 28.19
N PHE A 155 -22.04 -4.78 27.23
CA PHE A 155 -21.55 -4.20 25.98
C PHE A 155 -20.76 -2.92 26.23
N GLU A 156 -21.30 -2.03 27.08
CA GLU A 156 -20.68 -0.76 27.43
C GLU A 156 -19.29 -0.94 28.05
N THR A 157 -19.17 -1.80 29.06
CA THR A 157 -17.87 -2.09 29.71
C THR A 157 -16.87 -2.69 28.75
N LYS A 158 -17.33 -3.58 27.84
CA LYS A 158 -16.47 -4.17 26.81
C LYS A 158 -15.93 -3.13 25.85
N ILE A 159 -16.77 -2.21 25.38
CA ILE A 159 -16.36 -1.13 24.48
C ILE A 159 -15.41 -0.17 25.19
N MET A 160 -15.72 0.21 26.43
CA MET A 160 -14.86 1.08 27.24
C MET A 160 -13.46 0.47 27.42
N ASP A 161 -13.36 -0.84 27.70
CA ASP A 161 -12.07 -1.52 27.83
C ASP A 161 -11.25 -1.50 26.54
N ILE A 162 -11.90 -1.64 25.38
CA ILE A 162 -11.24 -1.56 24.08
C ILE A 162 -10.69 -0.13 23.88
N PHE A 163 -11.50 0.90 24.15
CA PHE A 163 -11.08 2.30 24.03
C PHE A 163 -9.90 2.61 24.95
N VAL A 164 -10.01 2.31 26.24
CA VAL A 164 -8.94 2.57 27.22
C VAL A 164 -7.63 1.92 26.78
N ARG A 165 -7.67 0.66 26.32
CA ARG A 165 -6.47 -0.04 25.84
C ARG A 165 -5.86 0.59 24.60
N LEU A 166 -6.69 1.00 23.63
CA LEU A 166 -6.21 1.68 22.43
C LEU A 166 -5.57 3.03 22.78
N THR A 167 -6.20 3.81 23.67
CA THR A 167 -5.66 5.09 24.15
C THR A 167 -4.32 4.90 24.86
N SER A 168 -4.21 3.92 25.77
CA SER A 168 -2.93 3.61 26.42
C SER A 168 -1.86 3.15 25.44
N GLN A 169 -2.23 2.39 24.39
CA GLN A 169 -1.27 1.96 23.38
C GLN A 169 -0.77 3.14 22.54
N SER A 170 -1.61 4.12 22.25
CA SER A 170 -1.27 5.28 21.42
C SER A 170 -0.74 6.48 22.22
N ASP A 171 -0.62 6.37 23.55
CA ASP A 171 -0.13 7.45 24.39
C ASP A 171 1.33 7.81 24.01
N PRO A 172 1.61 9.05 23.57
CA PRO A 172 2.94 9.44 23.12
C PRO A 172 4.02 9.24 24.19
N ASN A 173 3.68 9.42 25.47
CA ASN A 173 4.63 9.24 26.57
C ASN A 173 4.99 7.76 26.74
N LEU A 174 4.04 6.85 26.52
CA LEU A 174 4.27 5.41 26.62
C LEU A 174 4.92 4.82 25.36
N VAL A 175 4.61 5.36 24.18
CA VAL A 175 5.17 4.91 22.90
C VAL A 175 6.63 5.32 22.76
N ASN A 176 6.97 6.54 23.20
CA ASN A 176 8.34 7.04 23.14
C ASN A 176 9.26 6.49 24.25
N CYS A 177 8.68 5.82 25.25
CA CYS A 177 9.47 5.10 26.26
C CYS A 177 10.24 3.94 25.63
N ARG A 178 11.57 3.97 25.79
CA ARG A 178 12.46 2.91 25.29
C ARG A 178 12.18 1.61 26.05
N ARG A 179 11.56 0.64 25.38
CA ARG A 179 11.35 -0.70 25.93
C ARG A 179 12.63 -1.51 25.79
N ILE A 180 13.29 -1.78 26.91
CA ILE A 180 14.41 -2.72 26.95
C ILE A 180 13.79 -4.09 27.26
N LEU A 181 13.87 -5.01 26.31
CA LEU A 181 13.50 -6.40 26.53
C LEU A 181 14.68 -7.08 27.24
N THR A 182 14.67 -7.04 28.57
CA THR A 182 15.63 -7.82 29.37
C THR A 182 15.13 -9.26 29.43
N CYS A 183 15.98 -10.20 29.01
CA CYS A 183 15.69 -11.61 29.19
C CYS A 183 16.09 -11.99 30.62
N GLU A 184 15.13 -12.40 31.44
CA GLU A 184 15.39 -12.82 32.83
C GLU A 184 16.41 -13.96 32.96
N ARG A 185 16.69 -14.69 31.87
CA ARG A 185 17.70 -15.75 31.83
C ARG A 185 19.07 -15.30 31.34
N CYS A 186 19.16 -14.18 30.61
CA CYS A 186 20.40 -13.80 29.92
C CYS A 186 21.01 -12.48 30.43
N GLY A 187 20.26 -11.68 31.21
CA GLY A 187 20.67 -10.34 31.63
C GLY A 187 20.56 -9.34 30.49
#